data_AF-A0A974WQ90-F1
#
_entry.id   AF-A0A974WQ90-F1
#
_cell.length_a   1.000
_cell.length_b   1.000
_cell.length_c   1.000
_cell.angle_alpha   90.00
_cell.angle_beta   90.00
_cell.angle_gamma   90.00
#
_symmetry.space_group_name_H-M   'P 1'
#
loop_
_entity.id
_entity.type
_entity.pdbx_description
1 polymer ?
#
loop_
_entity_poly.entity_id
_entity_poly.type
_entity_poly.pdbx_seq_one_letter_code
_entity_poly.pdbx_strand_id
1 'polypeptide(L)'
;MATTKAKTTTKKVKKANINKFYLSEKFDEDRNISFNVKRAKIKTLTNFPTFYEALEFFLETAEKLDGESKVWFHRDGAFRGNSTYENARIILDKVKEANVKDEEAIEFINKENLVEQTKSKTKKTEVNWDDEANKVIFSIKDIETKYAKEIVEEDIEIKSKYEVIISEINVINNNKLEIIYVVGDEDNTSKNTIKIIEGFKEGMPEEVIELNKELENTFLTADVANKEPKEIKNSDIKSNSKYNLVIDKKQLLPENKGVLITYHLENNNFESDKKQQEITNFKEKEEKIVTKEETTLNVKSKKTNKGWWWLLAISLLILTVDLILIILHVLGILVF
;
A
#
# COMPACT_ATOMS: atom_id res chain seq x y z
N MET A 1 -34.01 18.11 4.17
CA MET A 1 -33.48 18.31 2.81
C MET A 1 -32.37 17.29 2.62
N ALA A 2 -32.59 16.29 1.78
CA ALA A 2 -31.61 15.22 1.53
C ALA A 2 -30.74 15.61 0.34
N THR A 3 -29.44 15.80 0.55
CA THR A 3 -28.45 16.06 -0.49
C THR A 3 -27.85 14.75 -0.97
N THR A 4 -28.24 14.35 -2.19
CA THR A 4 -27.71 13.17 -2.89
C THR A 4 -26.32 13.49 -3.44
N LYS A 5 -25.27 12.79 -2.96
CA LYS A 5 -23.91 12.89 -3.52
C LYS A 5 -23.85 12.16 -4.86
N ALA A 6 -23.59 12.90 -5.94
CA ALA A 6 -23.30 12.32 -7.25
C ALA A 6 -21.90 11.70 -7.26
N LYS A 7 -21.84 10.39 -7.52
CA LYS A 7 -20.60 9.62 -7.68
C LYS A 7 -20.14 9.71 -9.13
N THR A 8 -19.18 10.60 -9.41
CA THR A 8 -18.55 10.69 -10.74
C THR A 8 -17.53 9.55 -10.87
N THR A 9 -17.93 8.45 -11.50
CA THR A 9 -17.00 7.38 -11.90
C THR A 9 -16.27 7.78 -13.17
N THR A 10 -14.99 8.13 -13.04
CA THR A 10 -14.05 8.27 -14.15
C THR A 10 -13.80 6.91 -14.80
N LYS A 11 -14.19 6.78 -16.06
CA LYS A 11 -14.08 5.58 -16.88
C LYS A 11 -12.60 5.36 -17.23
N LYS A 12 -11.93 4.37 -16.61
CA LYS A 12 -10.60 3.89 -17.03
C LYS A 12 -10.66 3.49 -18.52
N VAL A 13 -10.04 4.27 -19.39
CA VAL A 13 -9.83 3.90 -20.79
C VAL A 13 -8.83 2.73 -20.80
N LYS A 14 -9.29 1.53 -21.12
CA LYS A 14 -8.40 0.38 -21.36
C LYS A 14 -7.43 0.77 -22.48
N LYS A 15 -6.13 0.81 -22.17
CA LYS A 15 -5.04 1.00 -23.13
C LYS A 15 -5.19 -0.01 -24.27
N ALA A 16 -5.47 0.47 -25.48
CA ALA A 16 -5.60 -0.39 -26.66
C ALA A 16 -4.30 -1.17 -26.87
N ASN A 17 -4.42 -2.47 -27.12
CA ASN A 17 -3.28 -3.35 -27.31
C ASN A 17 -2.73 -3.15 -28.73
N ILE A 18 -1.61 -2.44 -28.87
CA ILE A 18 -1.01 -2.15 -30.19
C ILE A 18 -0.33 -3.41 -30.73
N ASN A 19 -0.69 -3.81 -31.95
CA ASN A 19 -0.02 -4.87 -32.69
C ASN A 19 1.31 -4.36 -33.24
N LYS A 20 2.42 -4.87 -32.69
CA LYS A 20 3.76 -4.40 -33.06
C LYS A 20 4.44 -5.31 -34.09
N PHE A 21 4.99 -4.72 -35.14
CA PHE A 21 5.76 -5.39 -36.18
C PHE A 21 7.17 -4.79 -36.28
N TYR A 22 8.14 -5.62 -36.61
CA TYR A 22 9.52 -5.21 -36.82
C TYR A 22 9.89 -5.56 -38.26
N LEU A 23 10.31 -4.56 -39.03
CA LEU A 23 10.84 -4.73 -40.38
C LEU A 23 12.32 -4.36 -40.31
N SER A 24 13.19 -5.34 -40.55
CA SER A 24 14.64 -5.17 -40.46
C SER A 24 15.31 -5.64 -41.75
N GLU A 25 16.22 -4.84 -42.29
CA GLU A 25 17.09 -5.30 -43.36
C GLU A 25 18.15 -6.28 -42.84
N LYS A 26 18.65 -7.13 -43.73
CA LYS A 26 19.74 -8.05 -43.48
C LYS A 26 20.52 -8.26 -44.77
N PHE A 27 21.84 -8.14 -44.69
CA PHE A 27 22.75 -8.51 -45.76
C PHE A 27 23.25 -9.95 -45.56
N ASP A 28 23.36 -10.71 -46.65
CA ASP A 28 24.08 -11.98 -46.68
C ASP A 28 25.60 -11.76 -46.92
N GLU A 29 26.35 -12.85 -47.05
CA GLU A 29 27.81 -12.82 -47.27
C GLU A 29 28.19 -12.17 -48.61
N ASP A 30 27.30 -12.25 -49.61
CA ASP A 30 27.44 -11.68 -50.95
C ASP A 30 26.92 -10.23 -51.04
N ARG A 31 26.49 -9.66 -49.91
CA ARG A 31 25.87 -8.35 -49.76
C ARG A 31 24.53 -8.19 -50.49
N ASN A 32 23.80 -9.27 -50.75
CA ASN A 32 22.41 -9.17 -51.16
C ASN A 32 21.56 -8.76 -49.97
N ILE A 33 20.71 -7.74 -50.18
CA ILE A 33 19.76 -7.28 -49.17
C ILE A 33 18.52 -8.17 -49.14
N SER A 34 18.02 -8.43 -47.93
CA SER A 34 16.71 -9.01 -47.69
C SER A 34 16.06 -8.33 -46.49
N PHE A 35 14.74 -8.43 -46.40
CA PHE A 35 13.94 -7.80 -45.36
C PHE A 35 13.21 -8.84 -44.55
N ASN A 36 13.35 -8.75 -43.24
CA ASN A 36 12.69 -9.63 -42.30
C ASN A 36 11.55 -8.91 -41.60
N VAL A 37 10.34 -9.49 -41.66
CA VAL A 37 9.17 -9.01 -40.93
C VAL A 37 8.86 -9.96 -39.78
N LYS A 38 8.77 -9.42 -38.56
CA LYS A 38 8.45 -10.16 -37.35
C LYS A 38 7.38 -9.46 -36.53
N ARG A 39 6.33 -10.18 -36.15
CA ARG A 39 5.33 -9.67 -35.20
C ARG A 39 5.78 -9.89 -33.76
N ALA A 40 5.58 -8.90 -32.90
CA ALA A 40 5.88 -9.01 -31.47
C ALA A 40 5.12 -10.17 -30.84
N LYS A 41 5.78 -10.87 -29.90
CA LYS A 41 5.27 -12.07 -29.21
C LYS A 41 5.07 -13.30 -30.12
N ILE A 42 5.40 -13.20 -31.41
CA ILE A 42 5.44 -14.34 -32.33
C ILE A 42 6.92 -14.63 -32.64
N LYS A 43 7.31 -15.90 -32.56
CA LYS A 43 8.71 -16.32 -32.81
C LYS A 43 9.03 -16.45 -34.30
N THR A 44 8.03 -16.60 -35.14
CA THR A 44 8.20 -16.70 -36.60
C THR A 44 8.58 -15.35 -37.19
N LEU A 45 9.44 -15.42 -38.21
CA LEU A 45 9.97 -14.29 -38.96
C LEU A 45 9.86 -14.67 -40.43
N THR A 46 9.29 -13.77 -41.23
CA THR A 46 9.14 -13.96 -42.67
C THR A 46 10.18 -13.12 -43.39
N ASN A 47 10.88 -13.71 -44.35
CA ASN A 47 11.92 -13.05 -45.14
C ASN A 47 11.36 -12.69 -46.52
N PHE A 48 11.74 -11.52 -47.02
CA PHE A 48 11.36 -10.98 -48.32
C PHE A 48 12.58 -10.45 -49.05
N PRO A 49 12.66 -10.60 -50.38
CA PRO A 49 13.76 -10.07 -51.19
C PRO A 49 13.74 -8.53 -51.26
N THR A 50 12.57 -7.90 -51.26
CA THR A 50 12.43 -6.45 -51.46
C THR A 50 11.75 -5.76 -50.27
N PHE A 51 12.02 -4.47 -50.10
CA PHE A 51 11.40 -3.65 -49.06
C PHE A 51 9.89 -3.52 -49.32
N TYR A 52 9.52 -3.42 -50.60
CA TYR A 52 8.13 -3.32 -51.03
C TYR A 52 7.31 -4.51 -50.57
N GLU A 53 7.76 -5.74 -50.88
CA GLU A 53 7.07 -6.98 -50.49
C GLU A 53 6.97 -7.12 -48.96
N ALA A 54 8.03 -6.75 -48.23
CA ALA A 54 8.01 -6.78 -46.77
C ALA A 54 6.99 -5.81 -46.17
N LEU A 55 6.88 -4.59 -46.72
CA LEU A 55 5.93 -3.59 -46.23
C LEU A 55 4.49 -3.93 -46.64
N GLU A 56 4.29 -4.45 -47.85
CA GLU A 56 2.99 -4.98 -48.31
C GLU A 56 2.51 -6.12 -47.41
N PHE A 57 3.38 -7.07 -47.07
CA PHE A 57 3.05 -8.14 -46.12
C PHE A 57 2.63 -7.60 -44.75
N PHE A 58 3.29 -6.55 -44.25
CA PHE A 58 2.85 -5.89 -43.02
C PHE A 58 1.43 -5.33 -43.18
N LEU A 59 1.13 -4.64 -44.28
CA LEU A 59 -0.20 -4.08 -44.52
C LEU A 59 -1.28 -5.17 -44.60
N GLU A 60 -1.05 -6.22 -45.38
CA GLU A 60 -2.01 -7.33 -45.49
C GLU A 60 -2.25 -8.04 -44.16
N THR A 61 -1.20 -8.16 -43.34
CA THR A 61 -1.31 -8.81 -42.03
C THR A 61 -2.00 -7.89 -41.03
N ALA A 62 -1.66 -6.60 -41.02
CA ALA A 62 -2.22 -5.61 -40.11
C ALA A 62 -3.72 -5.39 -40.34
N GLU A 63 -4.18 -5.44 -41.60
CA GLU A 63 -5.60 -5.29 -41.96
C GLU A 63 -6.47 -6.41 -41.40
N LYS A 64 -5.91 -7.61 -41.22
CA LYS A 64 -6.61 -8.79 -40.68
C LYS A 64 -6.67 -8.82 -39.15
N LEU A 65 -6.03 -7.87 -38.46
CA LEU A 65 -5.90 -7.86 -37.01
C LEU A 65 -6.78 -6.78 -36.38
N ASP A 66 -7.41 -7.13 -35.27
CA ASP A 66 -8.12 -6.15 -34.45
C ASP A 66 -7.14 -5.23 -33.72
N GLY A 67 -7.38 -3.93 -33.81
CA GLY A 67 -6.65 -2.88 -33.09
C GLY A 67 -5.57 -2.18 -33.92
N GLU A 68 -4.96 -1.16 -33.31
CA GLU A 68 -3.92 -0.35 -33.96
C GLU A 68 -2.68 -1.20 -34.25
N SER A 69 -2.16 -1.12 -35.48
CA SER A 69 -0.96 -1.81 -35.92
C SER A 69 0.14 -0.81 -36.27
N LYS A 70 1.35 -1.07 -35.80
CA LYS A 70 2.54 -0.25 -36.09
C LYS A 70 3.72 -1.11 -36.52
N VAL A 71 4.55 -0.56 -37.40
CA VAL A 71 5.80 -1.17 -37.89
C VAL A 71 7.00 -0.35 -37.44
N TRP A 72 8.03 -1.02 -36.93
CA TRP A 72 9.31 -0.44 -36.51
C TRP A 72 10.39 -0.84 -37.53
N PHE A 73 10.96 0.16 -38.21
CA PHE A 73 11.99 -0.01 -39.21
C PHE A 73 13.38 -0.05 -38.58
N HIS A 74 14.18 -1.05 -38.96
CA HIS A 74 15.55 -1.24 -38.51
C HIS A 74 16.49 -1.34 -39.70
N ARG A 75 17.61 -0.62 -39.62
CA ARG A 75 18.70 -0.58 -40.59
C ARG A 75 20.01 -0.86 -39.87
N ASP A 76 20.82 -1.79 -40.35
CA ASP A 76 22.04 -2.26 -39.66
C ASP A 76 21.80 -2.68 -38.19
N GLY A 77 20.64 -3.28 -37.91
CA GLY A 77 20.23 -3.64 -36.54
C GLY A 77 19.87 -2.44 -35.63
N ALA A 78 20.01 -1.20 -36.10
CA ALA A 78 19.61 -0.01 -35.37
C ALA A 78 18.18 0.42 -35.71
N PHE A 79 17.40 0.83 -34.70
CA PHE A 79 16.09 1.42 -34.90
C PHE A 79 16.20 2.74 -35.67
N ARG A 80 15.39 2.90 -36.72
CA ARG A 80 15.40 4.11 -37.55
C ARG A 80 14.12 4.92 -37.48
N GLY A 81 12.98 4.28 -37.25
CA GLY A 81 11.71 4.97 -37.12
C GLY A 81 10.55 3.99 -37.04
N ASN A 82 9.36 4.48 -36.69
CA ASN A 82 8.14 3.68 -36.69
C ASN A 82 7.02 4.36 -37.46
N SER A 83 6.06 3.57 -37.94
CA SER A 83 4.92 4.08 -38.71
C SER A 83 3.64 3.30 -38.38
N THR A 84 2.49 3.96 -38.48
CA THR A 84 1.17 3.33 -38.37
C THR A 84 0.80 2.62 -39.66
N TYR A 85 -0.27 1.84 -39.64
CA TYR A 85 -0.83 1.20 -40.82
C TYR A 85 -1.09 2.19 -41.98
N GLU A 86 -1.70 3.33 -41.66
CA GLU A 86 -2.09 4.36 -42.64
C GLU A 86 -0.85 5.02 -43.23
N ASN A 87 0.12 5.39 -42.39
CA ASN A 87 1.36 6.00 -42.84
C ASN A 87 2.23 5.00 -43.61
N ALA A 88 2.18 3.70 -43.30
CA ALA A 88 2.86 2.66 -44.06
C ALA A 88 2.32 2.52 -45.50
N ARG A 89 1.02 2.74 -45.75
CA ARG A 89 0.48 2.82 -47.12
C ARG A 89 1.11 3.98 -47.89
N ILE A 90 1.19 5.16 -47.27
CA ILE A 90 1.81 6.34 -47.88
C ILE A 90 3.30 6.10 -48.16
N ILE A 91 4.01 5.45 -47.25
CA ILE A 91 5.41 5.06 -47.45
C ILE A 91 5.55 4.16 -48.69
N LEU A 92 4.70 3.13 -48.81
CA LEU A 92 4.73 2.19 -49.92
C LEU A 92 4.56 2.91 -51.27
N ASP A 93 3.59 3.82 -51.35
CA ASP A 93 3.33 4.61 -52.56
C ASP A 93 4.51 5.52 -52.91
N LYS A 94 5.06 6.25 -51.92
CA LYS A 94 6.18 7.17 -52.14
C LYS A 94 7.48 6.47 -52.55
N VAL A 95 7.78 5.31 -51.94
CA VAL A 95 8.96 4.51 -52.30
C VAL A 95 8.84 3.99 -53.73
N LYS A 96 7.63 3.56 -54.12
CA LYS A 96 7.33 3.10 -55.48
C LYS A 96 7.41 4.23 -56.50
N GLU A 97 6.85 5.39 -56.20
CA GLU A 97 6.87 6.57 -57.07
C GLU A 97 8.29 7.11 -57.29
N ALA A 98 9.10 7.14 -56.24
CA ALA A 98 10.49 7.61 -56.31
C ALA A 98 11.47 6.55 -56.87
N ASN A 99 10.99 5.33 -57.15
CA ASN A 99 11.78 4.21 -57.66
C ASN A 99 13.08 3.98 -56.85
N VAL A 100 12.94 4.00 -55.52
CA VAL A 100 14.06 3.90 -54.58
C VAL A 100 14.60 2.47 -54.57
N LYS A 101 15.93 2.32 -54.59
CA LYS A 101 16.56 1.01 -54.41
C LYS A 101 16.28 0.46 -53.02
N ASP A 102 16.15 -0.85 -52.91
CA ASP A 102 15.87 -1.52 -51.64
C ASP A 102 16.86 -1.15 -50.52
N GLU A 103 18.16 -1.08 -50.84
CA GLU A 103 19.25 -0.70 -49.91
C GLU A 103 19.12 0.71 -49.32
N GLU A 104 18.39 1.59 -50.01
CA GLU A 104 18.19 2.99 -49.64
C GLU A 104 16.77 3.25 -49.10
N ALA A 105 15.86 2.27 -49.17
CA ALA A 105 14.45 2.47 -48.85
C ALA A 105 14.24 2.96 -47.42
N ILE A 106 14.89 2.34 -46.42
CA ILE A 106 14.76 2.79 -45.02
C ILE A 106 15.41 4.17 -44.82
N GLU A 107 16.50 4.49 -45.53
CA GLU A 107 17.13 5.81 -45.43
C GLU A 107 16.24 6.90 -46.04
N PHE A 108 15.66 6.63 -47.20
CA PHE A 108 14.74 7.50 -47.90
C PHE A 108 13.53 7.88 -47.04
N ILE A 109 12.86 6.89 -46.42
CA ILE A 109 11.67 7.16 -45.59
C ILE A 109 11.99 7.98 -44.34
N ASN A 110 13.22 7.90 -43.82
CA ASN A 110 13.68 8.75 -42.73
C ASN A 110 13.95 10.17 -43.20
N LYS A 111 14.64 10.34 -44.33
CA LYS A 111 14.97 11.64 -44.91
C LYS A 111 13.72 12.43 -45.28
N GLU A 112 12.71 11.75 -45.80
CA GLU A 112 11.39 12.32 -46.14
C GLU A 112 10.46 12.50 -44.92
N ASN A 113 10.94 12.24 -43.69
CA ASN A 113 10.17 12.33 -42.44
C ASN A 113 8.84 11.54 -42.48
N LEU A 114 8.83 10.39 -43.17
CA LEU A 114 7.65 9.53 -43.29
C LEU A 114 7.47 8.59 -42.09
N VAL A 115 8.44 8.58 -41.18
CA VAL A 115 8.45 7.74 -39.99
C VAL A 115 8.67 8.58 -38.74
N GLU A 116 7.99 8.20 -37.66
CA GLU A 116 8.21 8.76 -36.33
C GLU A 116 9.54 8.24 -35.78
N GLN A 117 10.55 9.11 -35.79
CA GLN A 117 11.80 8.85 -35.07
C GLN A 117 11.57 9.14 -33.59
N THR A 118 12.07 8.26 -32.71
CA THR A 118 12.23 8.63 -31.32
C THR A 118 13.23 9.78 -31.29
N LYS A 119 12.76 11.00 -30.96
CA LYS A 119 13.65 12.13 -30.64
C LYS A 119 14.78 11.56 -29.79
N SER A 120 16.03 11.79 -30.21
CA SER A 120 17.20 11.34 -29.45
C SER A 120 16.93 11.69 -27.99
N LYS A 121 17.01 10.70 -27.10
CA LYS A 121 16.82 10.95 -25.68
C LYS A 121 17.87 11.98 -25.29
N THR A 122 17.51 13.26 -25.24
CA THR A 122 18.13 14.22 -24.34
C THR A 122 18.21 13.47 -23.02
N LYS A 123 19.43 13.28 -22.49
CA LYS A 123 19.65 12.57 -21.22
C LYS A 123 18.50 12.93 -20.29
N LYS A 124 17.61 11.98 -20.03
CA LYS A 124 16.55 12.15 -19.03
C LYS A 124 17.35 12.36 -17.77
N THR A 125 17.43 13.59 -17.27
CA THR A 125 18.08 13.87 -16.00
C THR A 125 17.38 12.93 -15.03
N GLU A 126 18.11 11.92 -14.56
CA GLU A 126 17.58 10.94 -13.63
C GLU A 126 17.11 11.75 -12.42
N VAL A 127 15.79 11.78 -12.22
CA VAL A 127 15.21 12.57 -11.15
C VAL A 127 15.58 11.84 -9.87
N ASN A 128 16.38 12.48 -9.03
CA ASN A 128 16.64 11.97 -7.70
C ASN A 128 15.40 12.24 -6.83
N TRP A 129 14.57 11.22 -6.66
CA TRP A 129 13.30 11.35 -5.93
C TRP A 129 13.48 11.75 -4.47
N ASP A 130 14.58 11.34 -3.83
CA ASP A 130 14.89 11.72 -2.45
C ASP A 130 15.19 13.24 -2.36
N ASP A 131 15.86 13.82 -3.37
CA ASP A 131 16.10 15.27 -3.42
C ASP A 131 14.82 16.06 -3.69
N GLU A 132 13.92 15.52 -4.51
CA GLU A 132 12.62 16.15 -4.78
C GLU A 132 11.68 16.05 -3.57
N ALA A 133 11.74 14.97 -2.79
CA ALA A 133 10.99 14.84 -1.54
C ALA A 133 11.35 15.94 -0.55
N ASN A 134 12.62 16.31 -0.45
CA ASN A 134 13.09 17.39 0.41
C ASN A 134 12.62 18.80 -0.02
N LYS A 135 12.12 18.95 -1.26
CA LYS A 135 11.61 20.23 -1.79
C LYS A 135 10.11 20.42 -1.57
N VAL A 136 9.40 19.39 -1.09
CA VAL A 136 7.96 19.49 -0.82
C VAL A 136 7.71 20.46 0.32
N ILE A 137 6.75 21.36 0.10
CA ILE A 137 6.28 22.31 1.11
C ILE A 137 4.86 21.93 1.50
N PHE A 138 4.65 21.77 2.80
CA PHE A 138 3.34 21.56 3.40
C PHE A 138 2.93 22.84 4.13
N SER A 139 1.66 23.25 3.96
CA SER A 139 1.08 24.40 4.65
C SER A 139 -0.33 24.08 5.13
N ILE A 140 -0.70 24.60 6.29
CA ILE A 140 -2.03 24.45 6.88
C ILE A 140 -2.57 25.85 7.14
N LYS A 141 -3.82 26.11 6.76
CA LYS A 141 -4.47 27.41 7.01
C LYS A 141 -4.83 27.56 8.49
N ASP A 142 -4.63 28.78 8.99
CA ASP A 142 -4.98 29.20 10.36
C ASP A 142 -4.39 28.27 11.43
N ILE A 143 -3.15 27.83 11.22
CA ILE A 143 -2.46 26.81 12.02
C ILE A 143 -2.46 27.16 13.51
N GLU A 144 -2.28 28.43 13.83
CA GLU A 144 -2.24 28.97 15.19
C GLU A 144 -3.58 28.87 15.94
N THR A 145 -4.68 28.63 15.24
CA THR A 145 -6.03 28.48 15.82
C THR A 145 -6.49 27.03 15.94
N LYS A 146 -5.82 26.10 15.24
CA LYS A 146 -6.16 24.68 15.19
C LYS A 146 -5.28 23.86 16.13
N TYR A 147 -5.83 22.78 16.69
CA TYR A 147 -5.03 21.81 17.42
C TYR A 147 -4.43 20.77 16.46
N ALA A 148 -3.24 20.26 16.74
CA ALA A 148 -2.59 19.25 15.88
C ALA A 148 -3.46 17.98 15.70
N LYS A 149 -4.24 17.61 16.72
CA LYS A 149 -5.13 16.43 16.69
C LYS A 149 -6.35 16.60 15.77
N GLU A 150 -6.68 17.83 15.36
CA GLU A 150 -7.83 18.11 14.51
C GLU A 150 -7.49 18.04 13.01
N ILE A 151 -6.20 17.99 12.68
CA ILE A 151 -5.75 18.05 11.28
C ILE A 151 -5.99 16.72 10.59
N VAL A 152 -6.71 16.79 9.47
CA VAL A 152 -6.85 15.68 8.52
C VAL A 152 -6.08 15.96 7.24
N GLU A 153 -5.96 14.96 6.36
CA GLU A 153 -5.22 15.09 5.10
C GLU A 153 -5.73 16.26 4.24
N GLU A 154 -7.05 16.49 4.23
CA GLU A 154 -7.69 17.57 3.47
C GLU A 154 -7.35 18.99 3.96
N ASP A 155 -6.87 19.13 5.20
CA ASP A 155 -6.42 20.43 5.74
C ASP A 155 -5.01 20.81 5.26
N ILE A 156 -4.28 19.88 4.65
CA ILE A 156 -2.88 20.03 4.30
C ILE A 156 -2.75 20.47 2.84
N GLU A 157 -2.34 21.72 2.63
CA GLU A 157 -2.00 22.23 1.31
C GLU A 157 -0.57 21.83 0.94
N ILE A 158 -0.43 21.05 -0.13
CA ILE A 158 0.86 20.52 -0.60
C ILE A 158 1.31 21.31 -1.84
N LYS A 159 2.52 21.85 -1.79
CA LYS A 159 3.20 22.45 -2.94
C LYS A 159 4.39 21.59 -3.33
N SER A 160 4.26 20.91 -4.46
CA SER A 160 5.28 20.05 -5.04
C SER A 160 5.22 20.11 -6.57
N LYS A 161 6.35 19.84 -7.20
CA LYS A 161 6.43 19.65 -8.66
C LYS A 161 5.85 18.30 -9.10
N TYR A 162 5.95 17.29 -8.23
CA TYR A 162 5.53 15.92 -8.48
C TYR A 162 4.43 15.51 -7.51
N GLU A 163 3.77 14.39 -7.80
CA GLU A 163 2.74 13.84 -6.94
C GLU A 163 3.32 13.47 -5.58
N VAL A 164 2.57 13.78 -4.52
CA VAL A 164 2.93 13.51 -3.13
C VAL A 164 1.85 12.62 -2.56
N ILE A 165 2.27 11.50 -1.97
CA ILE A 165 1.35 10.57 -1.30
C ILE A 165 1.69 10.62 0.18
N ILE A 166 0.73 11.07 0.99
CA ILE A 166 0.85 11.02 2.45
C ILE A 166 0.56 9.59 2.88
N SER A 167 1.54 8.99 3.55
CA SER A 167 1.44 7.64 4.08
C SER A 167 0.77 7.66 5.46
N GLU A 168 1.23 8.57 6.33
CA GLU A 168 0.79 8.65 7.73
C GLU A 168 0.85 10.09 8.24
N ILE A 169 -0.03 10.41 9.18
CA ILE A 169 -0.07 11.67 9.92
C ILE A 169 -0.08 11.33 11.41
N ASN A 170 0.96 11.72 12.13
CA ASN A 170 1.14 11.42 13.55
C ASN A 170 1.18 12.71 14.38
N VAL A 171 0.53 12.70 15.53
CA VAL A 171 0.61 13.79 16.50
C VAL A 171 1.70 13.45 17.50
N ILE A 172 2.85 14.14 17.43
CA ILE A 172 3.97 13.91 18.37
C ILE A 172 3.64 14.51 19.75
N ASN A 173 2.92 15.64 19.74
CA ASN A 173 2.39 16.32 20.92
C ASN A 173 1.28 17.29 20.45
N ASN A 174 0.59 17.96 21.37
CA ASN A 174 -0.55 18.81 21.00
C ASN A 174 -0.21 19.98 20.06
N ASN A 175 1.08 20.32 19.88
CA ASN A 175 1.51 21.46 19.06
C ASN A 175 2.39 21.12 17.85
N LYS A 176 2.60 19.82 17.55
CA LYS A 176 3.39 19.37 16.39
C LYS A 176 2.71 18.20 15.67
N LEU A 177 2.76 18.29 14.35
CA LEU A 177 2.27 17.26 13.44
C LEU A 177 3.43 16.70 12.63
N GLU A 178 3.56 15.38 12.63
CA GLU A 178 4.49 14.64 11.79
C GLU A 178 3.75 14.08 10.58
N ILE A 179 4.26 14.35 9.39
CA ILE A 179 3.74 13.85 8.13
C ILE A 179 4.79 12.95 7.51
N ILE A 180 4.43 11.68 7.30
CA ILE A 180 5.26 10.71 6.58
C ILE A 180 4.72 10.61 5.15
N TYR A 181 5.57 10.85 4.16
CA TYR A 181 5.15 10.91 2.76
C TYR A 181 6.20 10.36 1.80
N VAL A 182 5.77 10.11 0.57
CA VAL A 182 6.63 9.80 -0.58
C VAL A 182 6.33 10.71 -1.76
N VAL A 183 7.31 10.92 -2.62
CA VAL A 183 7.19 11.70 -3.85
C VAL A 183 7.62 10.86 -5.04
N GLY A 184 6.84 10.85 -6.11
CA GLY A 184 7.16 9.98 -7.24
C GLY A 184 6.22 10.09 -8.42
N ASP A 185 6.40 9.17 -9.35
CA ASP A 185 5.45 8.82 -10.40
C ASP A 185 4.95 7.38 -10.22
N GLU A 186 4.15 6.87 -11.19
CA GLU A 186 3.59 5.51 -11.13
C GLU A 186 4.66 4.41 -11.03
N ASP A 187 5.89 4.67 -11.50
CA ASP A 187 6.94 3.66 -11.64
C ASP A 187 8.06 3.81 -10.60
N ASN A 188 8.27 5.01 -10.04
CA ASN A 188 9.35 5.27 -9.08
C ASN A 188 8.95 6.30 -8.02
N THR A 189 9.27 6.01 -6.75
CA THR A 189 9.04 6.91 -5.62
C THR A 189 10.32 7.13 -4.82
N SER A 190 10.35 8.22 -4.05
CA SER A 190 11.32 8.45 -2.99
C SER A 190 11.17 7.41 -1.88
N LYS A 191 12.12 7.41 -0.95
CA LYS A 191 11.90 6.78 0.37
C LYS A 191 10.89 7.59 1.18
N ASN A 192 10.36 6.95 2.23
CA ASN A 192 9.55 7.63 3.23
C ASN A 192 10.34 8.80 3.81
N THR A 193 9.79 9.99 3.64
CA THR A 193 10.34 11.24 4.13
C THR A 193 9.43 11.79 5.22
N ILE A 194 10.02 12.40 6.24
CA ILE A 194 9.30 12.93 7.38
C ILE A 194 9.33 14.45 7.34
N LYS A 195 8.17 15.09 7.43
CA LYS A 195 8.03 16.54 7.65
C LYS A 195 7.38 16.79 9.00
N ILE A 196 7.98 17.65 9.80
CA ILE A 196 7.38 18.16 11.03
C ILE A 196 6.81 19.55 10.75
N ILE A 197 5.53 19.74 11.07
CA ILE A 197 4.86 21.04 11.09
C ILE A 197 4.63 21.43 12.54
N GLU A 198 4.96 22.68 12.87
CA GLU A 198 4.82 23.26 14.20
C GLU A 198 4.01 24.56 14.12
N GLY A 199 3.62 25.11 15.27
CA GLY A 199 2.88 26.38 15.35
C GLY A 199 1.38 26.21 15.56
N PHE A 200 0.93 25.00 15.87
CA PHE A 200 -0.46 24.73 16.27
C PHE A 200 -0.81 25.37 17.61
N LYS A 201 -2.11 25.57 17.84
CA LYS A 201 -2.64 26.05 19.11
C LYS A 201 -2.18 25.15 20.26
N GLU A 202 -1.55 25.74 21.27
CA GLU A 202 -1.10 25.01 22.45
C GLU A 202 -2.27 24.59 23.36
N GLY A 203 -2.09 23.49 24.08
CA GLY A 203 -3.07 22.94 25.01
C GLY A 203 -3.93 21.83 24.41
N MET A 204 -4.99 21.45 25.11
CA MET A 204 -6.01 20.52 24.59
C MET A 204 -7.24 21.32 24.13
N PRO A 205 -8.03 20.80 23.19
CA PRO A 205 -9.36 21.32 22.92
C PRO A 205 -10.18 21.44 24.20
N GLU A 206 -10.94 22.52 24.36
CA GLU A 206 -11.77 22.75 25.56
C GLU A 206 -12.77 21.60 25.77
N GLU A 207 -13.25 21.01 24.68
CA GLU A 207 -14.12 19.85 24.64
C GLU A 207 -13.45 18.60 25.24
N VAL A 208 -12.16 18.38 24.95
CA VAL A 208 -11.39 17.27 25.53
C VAL A 208 -11.17 17.51 27.03
N ILE A 209 -10.91 18.76 27.43
CA ILE A 209 -10.77 19.13 28.85
C ILE A 209 -12.09 18.89 29.59
N GLU A 210 -13.23 19.27 29.01
CA GLU A 210 -14.56 19.04 29.59
C GLU A 210 -14.87 17.52 29.68
N LEU A 211 -14.58 16.77 28.61
CA LEU A 211 -14.74 15.32 28.58
C LEU A 211 -13.93 14.63 29.68
N ASN A 212 -12.66 15.01 29.86
CA ASN A 212 -11.80 14.46 30.91
C ASN A 212 -12.30 14.81 32.31
N LYS A 213 -12.80 16.04 32.51
CA LYS A 213 -13.40 16.44 33.79
C LYS A 213 -14.68 15.66 34.11
N GLU A 214 -15.51 15.37 33.10
CA GLU A 214 -16.69 14.51 33.26
C GLU A 214 -16.28 13.05 33.52
N LEU A 215 -15.25 12.54 32.83
CA LEU A 215 -14.73 11.19 32.99
C LEU A 215 -14.30 10.91 34.44
N GLU A 216 -13.65 11.88 35.10
CA GLU A 216 -13.27 11.75 36.50
C GLU A 216 -14.47 11.49 37.42
N ASN A 217 -15.61 12.14 37.14
CA ASN A 217 -16.86 11.99 37.89
C ASN A 217 -17.77 10.85 37.38
N THR A 218 -17.35 10.18 36.31
CA THR A 218 -18.11 9.08 35.72
C THR A 218 -17.88 7.79 36.49
N PHE A 219 -18.98 7.10 36.77
CA PHE A 219 -18.99 5.73 37.28
C PHE A 219 -19.90 4.85 36.42
N LEU A 220 -19.44 3.61 36.21
CA LEU A 220 -20.19 2.58 35.52
C LEU A 220 -21.06 1.80 36.48
N THR A 221 -22.25 1.46 36.00
CA THR A 221 -23.17 0.49 36.61
C THR A 221 -23.46 -0.60 35.60
N ALA A 222 -23.70 -1.83 36.06
CA ALA A 222 -24.14 -2.90 35.21
C ALA A 222 -25.39 -3.56 35.79
N ASP A 223 -26.25 -4.11 34.93
CA ASP A 223 -27.35 -4.97 35.39
C ASP A 223 -26.78 -6.33 35.86
N VAL A 224 -26.36 -6.34 37.13
CA VAL A 224 -25.70 -7.45 37.80
C VAL A 224 -26.67 -8.36 38.56
N ALA A 225 -27.96 -8.01 38.61
CA ALA A 225 -28.92 -8.68 39.50
C ALA A 225 -29.21 -10.13 39.11
N ASN A 226 -29.03 -10.49 37.83
CA ASN A 226 -29.35 -11.82 37.30
C ASN A 226 -28.31 -12.36 36.31
N LYS A 227 -27.08 -11.80 36.30
CA LYS A 227 -26.03 -12.16 35.33
C LYS A 227 -24.74 -12.48 36.04
N GLU A 228 -24.02 -13.49 35.56
CA GLU A 228 -22.65 -13.74 36.01
C GLU A 228 -21.68 -12.75 35.33
N PRO A 229 -20.51 -12.43 35.92
CA PRO A 229 -19.54 -11.51 35.33
C PRO A 229 -19.15 -11.85 33.89
N LYS A 230 -19.01 -13.14 33.58
CA LYS A 230 -18.72 -13.63 32.22
C LYS A 230 -19.83 -13.35 31.20
N GLU A 231 -21.05 -13.13 31.67
CA GLU A 231 -22.25 -12.96 30.83
C GLU A 231 -22.57 -11.49 30.52
N ILE A 232 -21.89 -10.55 31.20
CA ILE A 232 -22.08 -9.11 30.99
C ILE A 232 -21.70 -8.72 29.57
N LYS A 233 -22.63 -8.09 28.86
CA LYS A 233 -22.41 -7.50 27.54
C LYS A 233 -22.16 -5.99 27.68
N ASN A 234 -21.61 -5.36 26.66
CA ASN A 234 -21.41 -3.90 26.66
C ASN A 234 -22.74 -3.15 26.82
N SER A 235 -23.83 -3.67 26.25
CA SER A 235 -25.19 -3.14 26.41
C SER A 235 -25.72 -3.17 27.84
N ASP A 236 -25.13 -3.99 28.71
CA ASP A 236 -25.54 -4.11 30.11
C ASP A 236 -24.86 -3.07 31.00
N ILE A 237 -23.87 -2.35 30.47
CA ILE A 237 -23.09 -1.34 31.17
C ILE A 237 -23.68 0.03 30.84
N LYS A 238 -23.93 0.82 31.88
CA LYS A 238 -24.42 2.19 31.79
C LYS A 238 -23.51 3.12 32.57
N SER A 239 -23.33 4.34 32.09
CA SER A 239 -22.67 5.42 32.82
C SER A 239 -23.71 6.41 33.35
N ASN A 240 -23.31 7.19 34.36
CA ASN A 240 -24.01 8.40 34.78
C ASN A 240 -23.64 9.63 33.93
N SER A 241 -22.70 9.50 32.99
CA SER A 241 -22.22 10.61 32.18
C SER A 241 -23.29 11.11 31.21
N LYS A 242 -23.28 12.42 30.95
CA LYS A 242 -24.08 13.03 29.87
C LYS A 242 -23.53 12.72 28.46
N TYR A 243 -22.30 12.21 28.34
CA TYR A 243 -21.65 11.90 27.06
C TYR A 243 -21.78 10.43 26.67
N ASN A 244 -21.45 10.14 25.41
CA ASN A 244 -21.47 8.77 24.91
C ASN A 244 -20.38 7.95 25.60
N LEU A 245 -20.75 6.77 26.10
CA LEU A 245 -19.81 5.83 26.73
C LEU A 245 -19.31 4.83 25.70
N VAL A 246 -17.99 4.73 25.55
CA VAL A 246 -17.36 3.75 24.67
C VAL A 246 -16.55 2.75 25.51
N ILE A 247 -16.86 1.46 25.34
CA ILE A 247 -16.16 0.37 26.04
C ILE A 247 -15.05 -0.17 25.15
N ASP A 248 -13.80 0.15 25.50
CA ASP A 248 -12.61 -0.33 24.79
C ASP A 248 -12.32 -1.80 25.08
N LYS A 249 -12.38 -2.17 26.37
CA LYS A 249 -11.93 -3.49 26.82
C LYS A 249 -12.71 -3.94 28.03
N LYS A 250 -12.99 -5.25 28.04
CA LYS A 250 -13.61 -5.96 29.16
C LYS A 250 -12.71 -7.12 29.57
N GLN A 251 -12.36 -7.20 30.84
CA GLN A 251 -11.51 -8.25 31.39
C GLN A 251 -12.18 -8.88 32.60
N LEU A 252 -12.30 -10.21 32.61
CA LEU A 252 -12.82 -10.95 33.75
C LEU A 252 -11.80 -10.93 34.89
N LEU A 253 -12.25 -10.59 36.10
CA LEU A 253 -11.41 -10.66 37.30
C LEU A 253 -11.26 -12.13 37.77
N PRO A 254 -10.18 -12.46 38.51
CA PRO A 254 -9.99 -13.79 39.08
C PRO A 254 -11.21 -14.28 39.86
N GLU A 255 -11.40 -15.60 39.86
CA GLU A 255 -12.47 -16.26 40.63
C GLU A 255 -13.89 -15.80 40.27
N ASN A 256 -14.08 -15.20 39.08
CA ASN A 256 -15.38 -14.71 38.62
C ASN A 256 -16.00 -13.71 39.62
N LYS A 257 -15.15 -12.90 40.27
CA LYS A 257 -15.56 -11.88 41.27
C LYS A 257 -16.08 -10.59 40.65
N GLY A 258 -15.87 -10.40 39.35
CA GLY A 258 -16.27 -9.17 38.68
C GLY A 258 -15.64 -8.98 37.33
N VAL A 259 -15.74 -7.77 36.81
CA VAL A 259 -15.25 -7.37 35.50
C VAL A 259 -14.53 -6.03 35.61
N LEU A 260 -13.31 -5.97 35.07
CA LEU A 260 -12.57 -4.73 34.86
C LEU A 260 -12.91 -4.18 33.48
N ILE A 261 -13.40 -2.94 33.45
CA ILE A 261 -13.81 -2.23 32.24
C ILE A 261 -12.84 -1.11 31.96
N THR A 262 -12.28 -1.08 30.74
CA THR A 262 -11.57 0.10 30.20
C THR A 262 -12.51 0.83 29.26
N TYR A 263 -12.68 2.13 29.47
CA TYR A 263 -13.63 2.97 28.75
C TYR A 263 -13.14 4.40 28.57
N HIS A 264 -13.75 5.11 27.63
CA HIS A 264 -13.64 6.56 27.47
C HIS A 264 -15.02 7.16 27.16
N LEU A 265 -15.10 8.49 27.26
CA LEU A 265 -16.26 9.28 26.86
C LEU A 265 -16.02 9.89 25.49
N GLU A 266 -17.07 9.96 24.69
CA GLU A 266 -17.03 10.53 23.35
C GLU A 266 -18.10 11.63 23.23
N ASN A 267 -17.73 12.73 22.59
CA ASN A 267 -18.63 13.80 22.21
C ASN A 267 -18.21 14.38 20.85
N ASN A 268 -19.08 14.23 19.85
CA ASN A 268 -18.78 14.58 18.45
C ASN A 268 -17.51 13.86 17.94
N ASN A 269 -16.44 14.60 17.65
CA ASN A 269 -15.16 14.05 17.17
C ASN A 269 -14.08 14.01 18.27
N PHE A 270 -14.46 14.26 19.53
CA PHE A 270 -13.54 14.28 20.65
C PHE A 270 -13.76 13.07 21.56
N GLU A 271 -12.64 12.52 22.02
CA GLU A 271 -12.58 11.42 22.98
C GLU A 271 -11.85 11.90 24.24
N SER A 272 -12.30 11.43 25.40
CA SER A 272 -11.58 11.57 26.66
C SER A 272 -10.38 10.63 26.70
N ASP A 273 -9.56 10.79 27.74
CA ASP A 273 -8.61 9.76 28.16
C ASP A 273 -9.34 8.46 28.54
N LYS A 274 -8.58 7.37 28.64
CA LYS A 274 -9.12 6.07 29.04
C LYS A 274 -9.08 5.92 30.55
N LYS A 275 -10.20 5.51 31.13
CA LYS A 275 -10.34 5.17 32.55
C LYS A 275 -10.63 3.69 32.71
N GLN A 276 -10.21 3.14 33.85
CA GLN A 276 -10.55 1.78 34.24
C GLN A 276 -11.44 1.77 35.47
N GLN A 277 -12.43 0.88 35.49
CA GLN A 277 -13.28 0.68 36.65
C GLN A 277 -13.64 -0.80 36.81
N GLU A 278 -13.58 -1.27 38.05
CA GLU A 278 -14.04 -2.60 38.43
C GLU A 278 -15.53 -2.57 38.79
N ILE A 279 -16.26 -3.59 38.32
CA ILE A 279 -17.62 -3.88 38.73
C ILE A 279 -17.58 -5.22 39.45
N THR A 280 -17.98 -5.28 40.72
CA THR A 280 -17.85 -6.47 41.58
C THR A 280 -19.14 -6.86 42.31
N ASN A 281 -20.20 -6.05 42.24
CA ASN A 281 -21.48 -6.29 42.94
C ASN A 281 -22.38 -7.35 42.29
N PHE A 282 -21.80 -8.42 41.76
CA PHE A 282 -22.55 -9.53 41.19
C PHE A 282 -23.18 -10.36 42.29
N LYS A 283 -24.45 -10.75 42.12
CA LYS A 283 -25.06 -11.72 43.03
C LYS A 283 -24.27 -13.02 42.98
N GLU A 284 -23.68 -13.42 44.10
CA GLU A 284 -23.27 -14.80 44.27
C GLU A 284 -24.51 -15.67 44.05
N LYS A 285 -24.46 -16.51 43.03
CA LYS A 285 -25.46 -17.55 42.85
C LYS A 285 -25.28 -18.45 44.07
N GLU A 286 -26.26 -18.46 44.98
CA GLU A 286 -26.33 -19.50 46.01
C GLU A 286 -26.17 -20.83 45.26
N GLU A 287 -25.03 -21.49 45.48
CA GLU A 287 -24.87 -22.86 45.03
C GLU A 287 -26.04 -23.62 45.67
N LYS A 288 -27.04 -23.95 44.86
CA LYS A 288 -27.96 -25.01 45.23
C LYS A 288 -27.08 -26.23 45.42
N ILE A 289 -26.78 -26.53 46.68
CA ILE A 289 -26.34 -27.84 47.12
C ILE A 289 -27.50 -28.77 46.78
N VAL A 290 -27.54 -29.20 45.52
CA VAL A 290 -28.27 -30.39 45.13
C VAL A 290 -27.43 -31.51 45.73
N THR A 291 -27.86 -32.00 46.88
CA THR A 291 -27.43 -33.27 47.45
C THR A 291 -27.70 -34.33 46.38
N LYS A 292 -26.73 -34.53 45.48
CA LYS A 292 -26.71 -35.65 44.55
C LYS A 292 -26.24 -36.84 45.36
N GLU A 293 -27.16 -37.77 45.57
CA GLU A 293 -26.84 -39.16 45.87
C GLU A 293 -25.69 -39.64 44.99
N GLU A 294 -24.83 -40.42 45.62
CA GLU A 294 -23.68 -41.10 45.05
C GLU A 294 -24.05 -41.78 43.73
N THR A 295 -23.62 -41.17 42.63
CA THR A 295 -23.44 -41.89 41.37
C THR A 295 -21.98 -41.74 40.98
N THR A 296 -21.26 -42.83 41.19
CA THR A 296 -19.87 -43.05 40.82
C THR A 296 -19.70 -42.86 39.31
N LEU A 297 -19.22 -41.69 38.89
CA LEU A 297 -18.71 -41.47 37.55
C LEU A 297 -17.23 -41.08 37.60
N ASN A 298 -16.42 -42.14 37.53
CA ASN A 298 -15.18 -42.27 36.77
C ASN A 298 -14.52 -40.94 36.35
N VAL A 299 -13.69 -40.40 37.25
CA VAL A 299 -12.72 -39.36 36.92
C VAL A 299 -11.66 -39.98 36.01
N LYS A 300 -11.81 -39.76 34.70
CA LYS A 300 -10.73 -39.93 33.74
C LYS A 300 -9.68 -38.88 34.06
N SER A 301 -8.69 -39.26 34.85
CA SER A 301 -7.56 -38.40 35.20
C SER A 301 -6.91 -37.89 33.91
N LYS A 302 -6.88 -36.57 33.75
CA LYS A 302 -6.08 -35.94 32.69
C LYS A 302 -4.63 -36.32 32.95
N LYS A 303 -4.12 -37.22 32.11
CA LYS A 303 -2.73 -37.66 32.04
C LYS A 303 -1.86 -36.41 31.96
N THR A 304 -1.27 -36.02 33.08
CA THR A 304 -0.31 -34.93 33.14
C THR A 304 0.85 -35.33 32.24
N ASN A 305 1.07 -34.53 31.19
CA ASN A 305 2.03 -34.86 30.16
C ASN A 305 3.44 -34.62 30.71
N LYS A 306 4.00 -35.64 31.38
CA LYS A 306 5.36 -35.64 31.97
C LYS A 306 6.43 -35.17 30.96
N GLY A 307 6.18 -35.29 29.66
CA GLY A 307 7.08 -34.79 28.61
C GLY A 307 7.28 -33.27 28.62
N TRP A 308 6.29 -32.48 29.05
CA TRP A 308 6.41 -31.01 29.05
C TRP A 308 7.37 -30.51 30.13
N TRP A 309 7.36 -31.14 31.31
CA TRP A 309 8.32 -30.85 32.37
C TRP A 309 9.74 -31.30 32.01
N TRP A 310 9.89 -32.37 31.23
CA TRP A 310 11.20 -32.82 30.74
C TRP A 310 11.79 -31.84 29.70
N LEU A 311 10.97 -31.27 28.82
CA LEU A 311 11.42 -30.25 27.86
C LEU A 311 11.85 -28.96 28.56
N LEU A 312 11.14 -28.53 29.61
CA LEU A 312 11.56 -27.38 30.42
C LEU A 312 12.90 -27.63 31.13
N ALA A 313 13.12 -28.84 31.66
CA ALA A 313 14.38 -29.20 32.29
C ALA A 313 15.57 -29.18 31.31
N ILE A 314 15.37 -29.68 30.08
CA ILE A 314 16.40 -29.65 29.03
C ILE A 314 16.70 -28.22 28.59
N SER A 315 15.67 -27.40 28.40
CA SER A 315 15.84 -26.00 28.02
C SER A 315 16.66 -25.23 29.06
N LEU A 316 16.42 -25.49 30.36
CA LEU A 316 17.18 -24.86 31.44
C LEU A 316 18.65 -25.32 31.43
N LEU A 317 18.89 -26.61 31.15
CA LEU A 317 20.24 -27.17 31.11
C LEU A 317 21.07 -26.60 29.96
N ILE A 318 20.49 -26.43 28.77
CA ILE A 318 21.18 -25.80 27.62
C ILE A 318 21.59 -24.36 27.96
N LEU A 319 20.67 -23.57 28.55
CA LEU A 319 20.97 -22.20 28.96
C LEU A 319 22.12 -22.12 29.98
N THR A 320 22.21 -23.07 30.91
CA THR A 320 23.32 -23.10 31.88
C THR A 320 24.67 -23.42 31.21
N VAL A 321 24.69 -24.29 30.21
CA VAL A 321 25.92 -24.63 29.47
C VAL A 321 26.39 -23.45 28.64
N ASP A 322 25.50 -22.76 27.94
CA ASP A 322 25.83 -21.57 27.15
C ASP A 322 26.39 -20.45 28.04
N LEU A 323 25.80 -20.24 29.22
CA LEU A 323 26.30 -19.26 30.19
C LEU A 323 27.72 -19.59 30.66
N ILE A 324 28.02 -20.86 30.94
CA ILE A 324 29.36 -21.31 31.34
C ILE A 324 30.36 -21.10 30.20
N LEU A 325 29.99 -21.42 28.96
CA LEU A 325 30.87 -21.22 27.80
C LEU A 325 31.19 -19.74 27.58
N ILE A 326 30.22 -18.85 27.75
CA ILE A 326 30.43 -17.39 27.68
C ILE A 326 31.42 -16.94 28.77
N ILE A 327 31.24 -17.41 30.01
CA ILE A 327 32.15 -17.07 31.12
C ILE A 327 33.57 -17.57 30.85
N LEU A 328 33.73 -18.80 30.37
CA LEU A 328 35.04 -19.37 30.03
C LEU A 328 35.73 -18.65 28.87
N HIS A 329 34.96 -18.16 27.90
CA HIS A 329 35.48 -17.36 26.79
C HIS A 329 35.95 -15.97 27.27
N VAL A 330 35.16 -15.29 28.10
CA VAL A 330 35.53 -13.99 28.68
C VAL A 330 36.77 -14.09 29.57
N LEU A 331 36.95 -15.21 30.28
CA LEU A 331 38.12 -15.46 31.11
C LEU A 331 39.36 -15.88 30.30
N GLY A 332 39.27 -15.99 28.97
CA GLY A 332 40.38 -16.39 28.10
C GLY A 332 40.83 -17.85 28.28
N ILE A 333 40.02 -18.68 28.95
CA ILE A 333 40.31 -20.09 29.20
C ILE A 333 39.99 -20.93 27.96
N LEU A 334 39.00 -20.50 27.16
CA LEU A 334 38.65 -21.11 25.88
C LEU A 334 39.07 -20.20 24.72
N VAL A 335 40.16 -20.58 24.05
CA VAL A 335 40.53 -20.07 22.72
C VAL A 335 39.96 -21.06 21.71
N PHE A 336 38.91 -20.65 20.99
CA PHE A 336 38.35 -21.44 19.89
C PHE A 336 39.22 -21.36 18.64
#